data_AF-A0A4S4GKG1-F1
#
_entry.id   AF-A0A4S4GKG1-F1
#
_cell.length_a   1.000
_cell.length_b   1.000
_cell.length_c   1.000
_cell.angle_alpha   90.00
_cell.angle_beta   90.00
_cell.angle_gamma   90.00
#
_symmetry.space_group_name_H-M   'P 1'
#
loop_
_entity.id
_entity.type
_entity.pdbx_description
1 polymer ?
#
loop_
_entity_poly.entity_id
_entity_poly.type
_entity_poly.pdbx_seq_one_letter_code
_entity_poly.pdbx_strand_id
1 'polypeptide(L)' 'MRDITDVFLHILHQYGSVDMAEAEFKKMINEDSELRTEYREWCDAVGSSEKNGFLDFCEEYMDSQESIYDTLNDYDE' A
#
# COMPACT_ATOMS: atom_id res chain seq x y z
N MET A 1 13.33 -7.43 -10.24
CA MET A 1 12.65 -6.14 -10.02
C MET A 1 12.05 -6.21 -8.64
N ARG A 2 12.22 -5.17 -7.82
CA ARG A 2 11.39 -5.02 -6.63
C ARG A 2 10.13 -4.32 -7.11
N ASP A 3 8.97 -4.92 -6.90
CA ASP A 3 7.72 -4.27 -7.19
C ASP A 3 7.40 -3.30 -6.05
N ILE A 4 7.02 -2.06 -6.37
CA ILE A 4 6.76 -1.08 -5.32
C ILE A 4 5.55 -1.48 -4.45
N THR A 5 4.65 -2.31 -4.97
CA THR A 5 3.57 -2.92 -4.22
C THR A 5 4.07 -3.80 -3.06
N ASP A 6 5.23 -4.44 -3.22
CA ASP A 6 5.89 -5.22 -2.15
C ASP A 6 6.32 -4.31 -1.00
N VAL A 7 6.80 -3.10 -1.33
CA VAL A 7 7.11 -2.05 -0.35
C VAL A 7 5.83 -1.62 0.37
N PHE A 8 4.73 -1.41 -0.35
CA PHE A 8 3.46 -1.03 0.29
C PHE A 8 2.96 -2.08 1.27
N LEU A 9 3.00 -3.36 0.87
CA LEU A 9 2.62 -4.49 1.72
C LEU A 9 3.50 -4.56 2.97
N HIS A 10 4.81 -4.40 2.82
CA HIS A 10 5.75 -4.40 3.94
C HIS A 10 5.39 -3.32 4.96
N ILE A 11 5.11 -2.10 4.50
CA ILE A 11 4.75 -0.98 5.37
C ILE A 11 3.40 -1.22 6.03
N LEU A 12 2.39 -1.64 5.26
CA LEU A 12 1.06 -1.93 5.80
C LEU A 12 1.11 -2.99 6.91
N HIS A 13 1.88 -4.06 6.69
CA HIS A 13 2.04 -5.14 7.67
C HIS A 13 2.84 -4.69 8.89
N GLN A 14 3.81 -3.78 8.73
CA GLN A 14 4.64 -3.31 9.84
C GLN A 14 3.92 -2.30 10.74
N TYR A 15 3.09 -1.41 10.17
CA TYR A 15 2.44 -0.34 10.92
C TYR A 15 0.99 -0.65 11.32
N GLY A 16 0.31 -1.60 10.66
CA GLY A 16 -1.03 -2.07 11.03
C GLY A 16 -2.16 -1.04 10.89
N SER A 17 -1.86 0.18 10.42
CA SER A 17 -2.80 1.25 10.19
C SER A 17 -2.38 2.04 8.96
N VAL A 18 -3.34 2.33 8.07
CA VAL A 18 -3.12 3.05 6.81
C VAL A 18 -2.56 4.44 7.06
N ASP A 19 -3.05 5.18 8.05
CA ASP A 19 -2.55 6.52 8.39
C ASP A 19 -1.06 6.51 8.79
N MET A 20 -0.64 5.52 9.59
CA MET A 20 0.75 5.38 9.99
C MET A 20 1.63 4.93 8.81
N ALA A 21 1.12 3.98 8.02
CA ALA A 21 1.80 3.49 6.83
C ALA A 21 2.01 4.59 5.79
N GLU A 22 1.01 5.45 5.57
CA GLU A 22 1.07 6.58 4.64
C GLU A 22 2.13 7.61 5.09
N ALA A 23 2.18 7.92 6.39
CA ALA A 23 3.16 8.86 6.93
C ALA A 23 4.60 8.36 6.75
N GLU A 24 4.84 7.06 6.97
CA GLU A 24 6.17 6.47 6.77
C GLU A 24 6.53 6.31 5.30
N PHE A 25 5.58 5.89 4.46
CA PHE A 25 5.79 5.86 3.03
C PHE A 25 6.19 7.24 2.49
N LYS A 26 5.50 8.31 2.93
CA LYS A 26 5.84 9.70 2.58
C LYS A 26 7.24 10.11 3.04
N LYS A 27 7.75 9.61 4.17
CA LYS A 27 9.15 9.86 4.56
C LYS A 27 10.12 9.12 3.66
N MET A 28 9.87 7.84 3.40
CA MET A 28 10.74 7.03 2.53
C MET A 28 10.87 7.61 1.12
N ILE A 29 9.78 8.07 0.48
CA ILE A 29 9.87 8.71 -0.84
C ILE A 29 10.54 10.10 -0.82
N ASN A 30 10.60 10.76 0.34
CA ASN A 30 11.33 12.01 0.50
C ASN A 30 12.83 11.77 0.73
N GLU A 31 13.18 10.67 1.39
CA GLU A 31 14.56 10.28 1.67
C GLU A 31 15.20 9.49 0.53
N ASP A 32 14.38 8.75 -0.22
CA ASP A 32 14.79 7.88 -1.32
C ASP A 32 14.18 8.32 -2.66
N SER A 33 15.02 8.94 -3.50
CA SER A 33 14.61 9.45 -4.81
C SER A 33 14.35 8.34 -5.83
N GLU A 34 14.94 7.15 -5.64
CA GLU A 34 14.72 5.99 -6.50
C GLU A 34 13.32 5.45 -6.24
N LEU A 35 12.95 5.25 -4.97
CA LEU A 35 11.61 4.83 -4.57
C LEU A 35 10.53 5.82 -5.04
N ARG A 36 10.83 7.12 -4.98
CA ARG A 36 9.92 8.14 -5.51
C ARG A 36 9.69 8.01 -7.02
N THR A 37 10.73 7.64 -7.77
CA THR A 37 10.64 7.45 -9.22
C THR A 37 9.81 6.22 -9.52
N GLU A 38 10.09 5.10 -8.84
CA GLU A 38 9.31 3.86 -8.95
C GLU A 38 7.83 4.09 -8.62
N TYR A 39 7.54 4.92 -7.60
CA TYR A 39 6.17 5.25 -7.21
C TYR A 39 5.43 6.02 -8.28
N ARG A 40 6.11 6.98 -8.91
CA ARG A 40 5.54 7.77 -9.98
C ARG A 40 5.25 6.91 -11.21
N GLU A 41 6.17 6.02 -11.57
CA GLU A 41 5.98 5.08 -12.69
C GLU A 41 4.84 4.11 -12.40
N TRP A 42 4.74 3.61 -11.17
CA TRP A 42 3.63 2.76 -10.77
C TRP A 42 2.29 3.50 -10.82
N CYS A 43 2.21 4.73 -10.31
CA CYS A 43 1.01 5.57 -10.39
C CYS A 43 0.56 5.77 -11.85
N ASP A 44 1.50 6.06 -12.76
CA ASP A 44 1.21 6.23 -14.19
C ASP A 44 0.71 4.91 -14.81
N ALA A 45 1.32 3.78 -14.45
CA ALA A 45 0.95 2.46 -14.97
C ALA A 45 -0.44 1.98 -14.52
N VAL A 46 -0.84 2.27 -13.27
CA VAL A 46 -2.16 1.89 -12.73
C VAL A 46 -3.23 2.96 -12.95
N GLY A 47 -2.85 4.14 -13.46
CA GLY A 47 -3.76 5.26 -13.65
C GLY A 47 -4.16 5.98 -12.36
N SER A 48 -3.35 5.84 -11.30
CA SER A 48 -3.57 6.52 -10.03
C SER A 48 -2.71 7.78 -9.89
N SER A 49 -2.97 8.58 -8.85
CA SER A 49 -2.28 9.85 -8.62
C SER A 49 -1.22 9.70 -7.53
N GLU A 50 -0.03 10.30 -7.67
CA GLU A 50 1.02 10.27 -6.63
C GLU A 50 0.53 10.74 -5.25
N LYS A 51 -0.52 11.56 -5.19
CA LYS A 51 -1.12 12.02 -3.93
C LYS A 51 -1.89 10.92 -3.19
N ASN A 52 -2.60 10.07 -3.92
CA ASN A 52 -3.54 9.09 -3.38
C ASN A 52 -3.15 7.64 -3.70
N GLY A 53 -2.15 7.39 -4.55
CA GLY A 53 -1.86 6.05 -5.08
C GLY A 53 -1.57 5.02 -4.01
N PHE A 54 -0.88 5.42 -2.94
CA PHE A 54 -0.71 4.56 -1.78
C PHE A 54 -2.04 4.25 -1.06
N LEU A 55 -2.91 5.24 -0.86
CA LEU A 55 -4.22 5.04 -0.23
C LEU A 55 -5.13 4.17 -1.09
N ASP A 56 -5.16 4.44 -2.40
CA ASP A 56 -5.90 3.69 -3.41
C ASP A 56 -5.50 2.21 -3.39
N PHE A 57 -4.19 1.94 -3.33
CA PHE A 57 -3.67 0.58 -3.13
C PHE A 57 -4.11 -0.03 -1.79
N CYS A 58 -4.07 0.74 -0.70
CA CYS A 58 -4.50 0.25 0.61
C CYS A 58 -5.99 -0.12 0.60
N GLU A 59 -6.84 0.72 -0.01
CA GLU A 59 -8.28 0.47 -0.15
C GLU A 59 -8.53 -0.80 -0.96
N GLU A 60 -7.90 -0.95 -2.13
CA GLU A 60 -8.01 -2.14 -2.98
C GLU A 60 -7.49 -3.41 -2.26
N TYR A 61 -6.37 -3.28 -1.52
CA TYR A 61 -5.79 -4.38 -0.76
C TYR A 61 -6.69 -4.79 0.42
N MET A 62 -7.23 -3.81 1.16
CA MET A 62 -8.16 -4.07 2.25
C MET A 62 -9.46 -4.66 1.75
N ASP A 63 -10.04 -4.18 0.65
CA ASP A 63 -11.23 -4.77 0.03
C ASP A 63 -10.99 -6.24 -0.41
N SER A 64 -9.84 -6.50 -1.04
CA SER A 64 -9.41 -7.87 -1.38
C SER A 64 -9.16 -8.74 -0.14
N GLN A 65 -8.60 -8.18 0.94
CA GLN A 65 -8.36 -8.91 2.19
C GLN A 65 -9.66 -9.11 2.98
N GLU A 66 -10.60 -8.16 2.98
CA GLU A 66 -11.90 -8.26 3.65
C GLU A 66 -12.70 -9.42 3.04
N SER A 67 -12.60 -9.64 1.73
CA SER A 67 -13.14 -10.84 1.08
C SER A 67 -12.53 -12.17 1.60
N ILE A 68 -11.24 -12.17 1.98
CA ILE A 68 -10.55 -13.34 2.55
C ILE A 68 -10.79 -13.46 4.07
N TYR A 69 -10.87 -12.34 4.79
CA TYR A 69 -11.03 -12.27 6.23
C TYR A 69 -12.49 -12.48 6.66
N ASP A 70 -13.47 -12.09 5.83
CA ASP A 70 -14.88 -12.47 5.95
C ASP A 70 -15.06 -14.00 5.87
N THR A 71 -14.20 -14.69 5.09
CA THR A 71 -14.16 -16.16 5.06
C THR A 71 -13.43 -16.78 6.27
N LEU A 72 -12.51 -16.06 6.93
CA LEU A 72 -11.75 -16.56 8.09
C LEU A 72 -12.37 -16.19 9.45
N ASN A 73 -13.24 -15.19 9.50
CA ASN A 73 -13.99 -14.81 10.70
C ASN A 73 -15.26 -15.65 10.91
N ASP A 74 -15.65 -16.47 9.92
CA ASP A 74 -16.68 -17.52 10.03
C ASP A 74 -16.14 -18.80 10.73
N TYR A 75 -15.24 -18.64 11.71
CA TYR A 75 -14.68 -19.75 12.49
C TYR A 75 -14.48 -19.41 13.98
N ASP A 76 -15.36 -18.57 14.53
CA ASP A 76 -15.56 -18.46 15.98
C ASP A 76 -17.08 -18.60 16.27
N GLU A 77 -17.60 -19.83 16.11
CA GLU A 77 -18.84 -20.32 16.75
C GLU A 77 -18.48 -21.26 17.90
#